data_AF-A0AAP5QC43-F1
#
_entry.id   AF-A0AAP5QC43-F1
#
_cell.length_a   1.000
_cell.length_b   1.000
_cell.length_c   1.000
_cell.angle_alpha   90.00
_cell.angle_beta   90.00
_cell.angle_gamma   90.00
#
_symmetry.space_group_name_H-M   'P 1'
#
loop_
_entity.id
_entity.type
_entity.pdbx_description
1 polymer ?
#
loop_
_entity_poly.entity_id
_entity_poly.type
_entity_poly.pdbx_seq_one_letter_code
_entity_poly.pdbx_strand_id
1 'polypeptide(L)'
;MNAELGLCPLCGEGQLHRQRTAEEVTENGVSGLVDMQFEVCDSCGGEMAGKESARANKRAISRFRKHAAGLLVGDEIAEIRRTYELRQEDAAVIFGGGPVAFSKYECDDVAQSVAMDKTLRVCSTFPPAFFQYAELAGQDHLLDSKFETFVDRAARNIVASGAVWGIDLDAVRGVIRASMNPDIWTADEPAHDLFVSDEEKSVSRVTVQAVSAAPPVMYGKPFVFSFVEEWVSSNSYDERSLAPPLLKAA
;
A
#
# COMPACT_ATOMS: atom_id res chain seq x y z
N MET A 1 13.68 4.73 31.72
CA MET A 1 14.89 4.17 32.37
C MET A 1 16.07 4.57 31.52
N ASN A 2 16.94 5.47 32.00
CA ASN A 2 18.15 5.85 31.30
C ASN A 2 19.12 4.67 31.35
N ALA A 3 19.49 4.13 30.18
CA ALA A 3 20.56 3.15 30.11
C ALA A 3 21.85 3.83 30.59
N GLU A 4 22.56 3.24 31.55
CA GLU A 4 23.92 3.65 31.87
C GLU A 4 24.79 3.34 30.63
N LEU A 5 25.22 4.39 29.93
CA LEU A 5 25.95 4.28 28.65
C LEU A 5 27.43 3.89 28.83
N GLY A 6 27.86 3.73 30.09
CA GLY A 6 29.19 3.31 30.46
C GLY A 6 30.22 4.44 30.50
N LEU A 7 31.48 4.05 30.65
CA LEU A 7 32.64 4.93 30.67
C LEU A 7 32.95 5.48 29.28
N CYS A 8 33.40 6.72 29.23
CA CYS A 8 33.80 7.40 28.01
C CYS A 8 35.03 6.70 27.38
N PRO A 9 34.96 6.24 26.13
CA PRO A 9 36.07 5.57 25.47
C PRO A 9 37.19 6.54 25.04
N LEU A 10 36.95 7.86 25.11
CA LEU A 10 37.94 8.88 24.72
C LEU A 10 38.89 9.23 25.88
N CYS A 11 38.36 9.42 27.10
CA CYS A 11 39.18 9.76 28.27
C CYS A 11 39.34 8.62 29.28
N GLY A 12 38.48 7.60 29.25
CA GLY A 12 38.51 6.46 30.18
C GLY A 12 38.00 6.76 31.60
N GLU A 13 37.61 7.99 31.90
CA GLU A 13 37.26 8.41 33.27
C GLU A 13 35.81 8.89 33.44
N GLY A 14 35.30 9.67 32.48
CA GLY A 14 33.96 10.25 32.58
C GLY A 14 32.84 9.28 32.19
N GLN A 15 31.60 9.61 32.57
CA GLN A 15 30.41 8.86 32.18
C GLN A 15 29.73 9.52 30.98
N LEU A 16 29.15 8.68 30.11
CA LEU A 16 28.40 9.14 28.95
C LEU A 16 26.94 9.41 29.31
N HIS A 17 26.44 10.57 28.90
CA HIS A 17 25.06 10.99 29.10
C HIS A 17 24.39 11.25 27.75
N ARG A 18 23.22 10.66 27.52
CA ARG A 18 22.48 10.85 26.26
C ARG A 18 21.90 12.26 26.19
N GLN A 19 22.13 12.93 25.07
CA GLN A 19 21.53 14.20 24.69
C GLN A 19 20.75 14.07 23.38
N ARG A 20 19.93 15.08 23.11
CA ARG A 20 19.16 15.20 21.87
C ARG A 20 19.26 16.59 21.30
N THR A 21 19.26 16.69 19.97
CA THR A 21 19.24 17.95 19.25
C THR A 21 18.37 17.81 18.00
N ALA A 22 17.75 18.90 17.59
CA ALA A 22 17.03 18.95 16.33
C ALA A 22 17.96 19.46 15.24
N GLU A 23 18.23 18.63 14.23
CA GLU A 23 19.04 19.01 13.07
C GLU A 23 18.15 19.29 11.87
N GLU A 24 18.45 20.37 11.14
CA GLU A 24 17.77 20.66 9.88
C GLU A 24 18.32 19.75 8.78
N VAL A 25 17.42 18.98 8.17
CA VAL A 25 17.72 18.07 7.06
C VAL A 25 16.92 18.51 5.85
N THR A 26 17.60 18.61 4.71
CA THR A 26 16.95 18.92 3.43
C THR A 26 17.11 17.73 2.49
N GLU A 27 15.99 17.19 2.02
CA GLU A 27 15.94 16.09 1.06
C GLU A 27 14.92 16.44 -0.04
N ASN A 28 15.31 16.34 -1.32
CA ASN A 28 14.43 16.62 -2.46
C ASN A 28 13.70 17.97 -2.40
N GLY A 29 14.34 19.00 -1.84
CA GLY A 29 13.75 20.34 -1.69
C GLY A 29 12.76 20.48 -0.52
N VAL A 30 12.57 19.43 0.28
CA VAL A 30 11.82 19.46 1.53
C VAL A 30 12.81 19.57 2.69
N SER A 31 12.73 20.66 3.45
CA SER A 31 13.51 20.88 4.66
C SER A 31 12.68 20.62 5.90
N GLY A 32 13.27 20.01 6.92
CA GLY A 32 12.60 19.77 8.20
C GLY A 32 13.59 19.43 9.30
N LEU A 33 13.13 19.55 10.54
CA LEU A 33 13.92 19.22 11.72
C LEU A 33 13.79 17.74 12.06
N VAL A 34 14.92 17.06 12.26
CA VAL A 34 15.00 15.66 12.67
C VAL A 34 15.60 15.59 14.07
N ASP A 35 14.94 14.86 14.99
CA ASP A 35 15.44 14.63 16.35
C ASP A 35 16.60 13.62 16.31
N MET A 36 17.80 14.10 16.63
CA MET A 36 19.05 13.37 16.61
C MET A 36 19.53 13.17 18.05
N GLN A 37 20.08 11.99 18.31
CA GLN A 37 20.57 11.57 19.62
C GLN A 37 22.09 11.38 19.57
N PHE A 38 22.76 11.74 20.65
CA PHE A 38 24.20 11.55 20.83
C PHE A 38 24.51 11.46 22.32
N GLU A 39 25.73 11.10 22.65
CA GLU A 39 26.22 10.97 24.00
C GLU A 39 27.33 12.00 24.26
N VAL A 40 27.30 12.63 25.43
CA VAL A 40 28.30 13.61 25.87
C VAL A 40 28.94 13.14 27.18
N CYS A 41 30.26 13.20 27.25
CA CYS A 41 31.03 12.88 28.45
C CYS A 41 30.99 14.04 29.46
N ASP A 42 30.70 13.74 30.73
CA ASP A 42 30.69 14.74 31.81
C ASP A 42 32.07 15.22 32.26
N SER A 43 33.14 14.48 31.96
CA SER A 43 34.52 14.82 32.33
C SER A 43 35.26 15.59 31.23
N CYS A 44 35.35 15.02 30.02
CA CYS A 44 36.13 15.62 28.94
C CYS A 44 35.29 16.42 27.93
N GLY A 45 33.95 16.41 28.04
CA GLY A 45 33.05 17.08 27.11
C GLY A 45 32.98 16.45 25.71
N GLY A 46 33.62 15.29 25.50
CA GLY A 46 33.61 14.61 24.21
C GLY A 46 32.21 14.18 23.79
N GLU A 47 31.85 14.46 22.54
CA GLU A 47 30.57 14.09 21.93
C GLU A 47 30.75 12.90 20.99
N MET A 48 29.82 11.96 21.02
CA MET A 48 29.84 10.80 20.14
C MET A 48 28.45 10.23 19.94
N ALA A 49 28.21 9.57 18.81
CA ALA A 49 27.02 8.75 18.61
C ALA A 49 27.39 7.28 18.82
N GLY A 50 27.05 6.75 20.00
CA GLY A 50 27.15 5.33 20.31
C GLY A 50 26.25 4.48 19.41
N LYS A 51 26.38 3.15 19.51
CA LYS A 51 25.67 2.19 18.62
C LYS A 51 24.16 2.40 18.57
N GLU A 52 23.53 2.67 19.72
CA GLU A 52 22.09 2.90 19.81
C GLU A 52 21.68 4.24 19.19
N SER A 53 22.37 5.33 19.57
CA SER A 53 22.11 6.67 19.03
C SER A 53 22.35 6.74 17.53
N ALA A 54 23.45 6.16 17.03
CA ALA A 54 23.71 6.06 15.59
C ALA A 54 22.61 5.28 14.85
N ARG A 55 22.08 4.20 15.45
CA ARG A 55 20.95 3.44 14.87
C ARG A 55 19.66 4.26 14.88
N ALA A 56 19.36 4.94 15.98
CA ALA A 56 18.17 5.79 16.11
C ALA A 56 18.21 6.94 15.09
N ASN A 57 19.34 7.64 14.98
CA ASN A 57 19.56 8.72 14.03
C ASN A 57 19.40 8.25 12.59
N LYS A 58 20.00 7.10 12.25
CA LYS A 58 19.83 6.52 10.91
C LYS A 58 18.36 6.29 10.57
N ARG A 59 17.57 5.76 11.51
CA ARG A 59 16.13 5.53 11.32
C ARG A 59 15.36 6.84 11.20
N ALA A 60 15.68 7.83 12.04
CA ALA A 60 15.04 9.15 12.00
C ALA A 60 15.27 9.85 10.65
N ILE A 61 16.51 9.84 10.15
CA ILE A 61 16.85 10.36 8.81
C ILE A 61 16.15 9.56 7.72
N SER A 62 16.18 8.23 7.78
CA SER A 62 15.52 7.36 6.79
C SER A 62 14.02 7.63 6.72
N ARG A 63 13.35 7.76 7.88
CA ARG A 63 11.95 8.14 7.98
C ARG A 63 11.67 9.49 7.33
N PHE A 64 12.50 10.51 7.63
CA PHE A 64 12.37 11.84 7.02
C PHE A 64 12.51 11.77 5.50
N ARG A 65 13.51 11.04 4.98
CA ARG A 65 13.72 10.86 3.54
C ARG A 65 12.56 10.16 2.85
N LYS A 66 12.00 9.11 3.48
CA LYS A 66 10.81 8.41 2.96
C LYS A 66 9.63 9.38 2.85
N HIS A 67 9.37 10.15 3.91
CA HIS A 67 8.32 11.17 3.91
C HIS A 67 8.55 12.23 2.82
N ALA A 68 9.78 12.77 2.70
CA ALA A 68 10.13 13.73 1.66
C ALA A 68 9.97 13.16 0.24
N ALA A 69 10.14 11.85 0.06
CA ALA A 69 9.92 11.15 -1.20
C ALA A 69 8.46 10.71 -1.42
N GLY A 70 7.53 10.99 -0.49
CA GLY A 70 6.13 10.56 -0.57
C GLY A 70 5.91 9.05 -0.35
N LEU A 71 6.90 8.36 0.21
CA LEU A 71 6.83 6.93 0.53
C LEU A 71 6.25 6.71 1.93
N LEU A 72 5.59 5.57 2.12
CA LEU A 72 5.05 5.13 3.40
C LEU A 72 6.16 5.01 4.45
N VAL A 73 6.02 5.64 5.60
CA VAL A 73 6.93 5.46 6.75
C VAL A 73 6.62 4.17 7.50
N GLY A 74 7.53 3.74 8.38
CA GLY A 74 7.45 2.43 9.02
C GLY A 74 6.14 2.14 9.75
N ASP A 75 5.59 3.12 10.46
CA ASP A 75 4.32 2.96 11.18
C ASP A 75 3.13 2.80 10.25
N GLU A 76 3.12 3.46 9.09
CA GLU A 76 2.06 3.34 8.09
C GLU A 76 2.09 1.94 7.44
N ILE A 77 3.29 1.42 7.15
CA ILE A 77 3.45 0.04 6.66
C ILE A 77 2.96 -0.96 7.70
N ALA A 78 3.30 -0.75 8.97
CA ALA A 78 2.83 -1.60 10.06
C ALA A 78 1.30 -1.57 10.19
N GLU A 79 0.68 -0.40 10.01
CA GLU A 79 -0.78 -0.24 10.07
C GLU A 79 -1.50 -0.97 8.93
N ILE A 80 -0.99 -0.85 7.70
CA ILE A 80 -1.51 -1.59 6.55
C ILE A 80 -1.43 -3.10 6.81
N ARG A 81 -0.29 -3.59 7.30
CA ARG A 81 -0.12 -5.01 7.63
C ARG A 81 -1.11 -5.46 8.72
N ARG A 82 -1.28 -4.65 9.77
CA ARG A 82 -2.19 -4.96 10.90
C ARG A 82 -3.66 -4.95 10.50
N THR A 83 -4.05 -4.17 9.49
CA THR A 83 -5.41 -4.21 8.93
C THR A 83 -5.80 -5.62 8.46
N TYR A 84 -4.80 -6.39 8.01
CA TYR A 84 -4.96 -7.78 7.58
C TYR A 84 -4.58 -8.80 8.67
N GLU A 85 -4.21 -8.34 9.87
CA GLU A 85 -3.75 -9.16 11.02
C GLU A 85 -2.56 -10.08 10.68
N LEU A 86 -1.73 -9.68 9.73
CA LEU A 86 -0.59 -10.49 9.28
C LEU A 86 0.59 -10.34 10.21
N ARG A 87 1.37 -11.41 10.41
CA ARG A 87 2.71 -11.29 10.99
C ARG A 87 3.66 -10.72 9.94
N GLN A 88 4.82 -10.19 10.38
CA GLN A 88 5.81 -9.63 9.46
C GLN A 88 6.34 -10.68 8.46
N GLU A 89 6.46 -11.94 8.90
CA GLU A 89 6.86 -13.08 8.07
C GLU A 89 5.81 -13.40 7.00
N ASP A 90 4.52 -13.43 7.36
CA ASP A 90 3.43 -13.67 6.41
C ASP A 90 3.39 -12.56 5.34
N ALA A 91 3.52 -11.30 5.76
CA ALA A 91 3.55 -10.17 4.85
C ALA A 91 4.76 -10.23 3.89
N ALA A 92 5.92 -10.67 4.38
CA ALA A 92 7.10 -10.87 3.54
C ALA A 92 6.93 -11.98 2.51
N VAL A 93 6.16 -13.03 2.82
CA VAL A 93 5.81 -14.10 1.88
C VAL A 93 4.81 -13.59 0.84
N ILE A 94 3.77 -12.87 1.27
CA ILE A 94 2.68 -12.38 0.40
C ILE A 94 3.15 -11.28 -0.55
N PHE A 95 3.81 -10.24 -0.03
CA PHE A 95 4.21 -9.08 -0.82
C PHE A 95 5.64 -9.19 -1.37
N GLY A 96 6.46 -10.07 -0.80
CA GLY A 96 7.86 -10.26 -1.17
C GLY A 96 8.84 -9.36 -0.38
N GLY A 97 10.03 -9.17 -0.96
CA GLY A 97 11.14 -8.41 -0.36
C GLY A 97 12.10 -9.24 0.51
N GLY A 98 11.75 -10.50 0.80
CA GLY A 98 12.54 -11.42 1.62
C GLY A 98 12.16 -11.41 3.11
N PRO A 99 12.61 -12.42 3.88
CA PRO A 99 12.01 -12.78 5.18
C PRO A 99 12.10 -11.71 6.27
N VAL A 100 13.02 -10.74 6.14
CA VAL A 100 13.22 -9.65 7.12
C VAL A 100 12.81 -8.27 6.58
N ALA A 101 12.17 -8.22 5.42
CA ALA A 101 11.84 -6.97 4.73
C ALA A 101 10.91 -6.10 5.58
N PHE A 102 9.77 -6.65 6.01
CA PHE A 102 8.78 -5.91 6.80
C PHE A 102 9.32 -5.42 8.14
N SER A 103 10.17 -6.21 8.82
CA SER A 103 10.85 -5.74 10.03
C SER A 103 11.73 -4.50 9.77
N LYS A 104 12.47 -4.49 8.65
CA LYS A 104 13.30 -3.34 8.25
C LYS A 104 12.48 -2.15 7.79
N TYR A 105 11.41 -2.38 7.02
CA TYR A 105 10.53 -1.33 6.53
C TYR A 105 9.80 -0.63 7.68
N GLU A 106 9.24 -1.41 8.62
CA GLU A 106 8.51 -0.90 9.78
C GLU A 106 9.41 -0.18 10.79
N CYS A 107 10.69 -0.54 10.85
CA CYS A 107 11.67 0.15 11.68
C CYS A 107 12.32 1.36 10.99
N ASP A 108 11.94 1.68 9.75
CA ASP A 108 12.62 2.67 8.89
C ASP A 108 14.13 2.39 8.73
N ASP A 109 14.58 1.13 8.87
CA ASP A 109 15.98 0.76 8.66
C ASP A 109 16.38 0.78 7.17
N VAL A 110 15.40 0.53 6.29
CA VAL A 110 15.53 0.52 4.83
C VAL A 110 14.23 1.04 4.21
N ALA A 111 14.34 1.83 3.14
CA ALA A 111 13.20 2.22 2.33
C ALA A 111 12.77 1.09 1.38
N GLN A 112 11.46 0.88 1.27
CA GLN A 112 10.85 0.00 0.28
C GLN A 112 11.01 0.56 -1.14
N SER A 113 10.87 -0.29 -2.16
CA SER A 113 10.80 0.17 -3.55
C SER A 113 9.49 0.91 -3.81
N VAL A 114 9.47 1.77 -4.83
CA VAL A 114 8.25 2.46 -5.27
C VAL A 114 7.15 1.47 -5.67
N ALA A 115 7.53 0.32 -6.25
CA ALA A 115 6.57 -0.74 -6.59
C ALA A 115 5.92 -1.33 -5.33
N MET A 116 6.72 -1.68 -4.32
CA MET A 116 6.23 -2.19 -3.04
C MET A 116 5.33 -1.16 -2.34
N ASP A 117 5.71 0.12 -2.35
CA ASP A 117 4.89 1.20 -1.78
C ASP A 117 3.50 1.26 -2.41
N LYS A 118 3.45 1.26 -3.76
CA LYS A 118 2.20 1.24 -4.51
C LYS A 118 1.38 -0.01 -4.22
N THR A 119 2.01 -1.19 -4.21
CA THR A 119 1.34 -2.45 -3.87
C THR A 119 0.67 -2.38 -2.51
N LEU A 120 1.38 -1.92 -1.47
CA LEU A 120 0.83 -1.80 -0.13
C LEU A 120 -0.35 -0.82 -0.08
N ARG A 121 -0.25 0.33 -0.75
CA ARG A 121 -1.34 1.32 -0.83
C ARG A 121 -2.56 0.74 -1.52
N VAL A 122 -2.38 0.10 -2.69
CA VAL A 122 -3.48 -0.53 -3.43
C VAL A 122 -4.14 -1.60 -2.58
N CYS A 123 -3.36 -2.47 -1.94
CA CYS A 123 -3.90 -3.50 -1.06
C CYS A 123 -4.63 -2.88 0.13
N SER A 124 -4.17 -1.77 0.71
CA SER A 124 -4.86 -1.08 1.79
C SER A 124 -6.22 -0.50 1.36
N THR A 125 -6.31 0.09 0.18
CA THR A 125 -7.53 0.77 -0.30
C THR A 125 -8.49 -0.14 -1.07
N PHE A 126 -7.99 -1.25 -1.62
CA PHE A 126 -8.73 -2.17 -2.46
C PHE A 126 -8.45 -3.61 -2.01
N PRO A 127 -9.19 -4.14 -1.02
CA PRO A 127 -8.97 -5.48 -0.47
C PRO A 127 -8.93 -6.62 -1.49
N PRO A 128 -9.69 -6.61 -2.61
CA PRO A 128 -9.54 -7.61 -3.67
C PRO A 128 -8.10 -7.80 -4.16
N ALA A 129 -7.31 -6.73 -4.26
CA ALA A 129 -5.90 -6.85 -4.63
C ALA A 129 -5.09 -7.65 -3.60
N PHE A 130 -5.35 -7.45 -2.31
CA PHE A 130 -4.68 -8.21 -1.26
C PHE A 130 -4.94 -9.71 -1.39
N PHE A 131 -6.19 -10.11 -1.62
CA PHE A 131 -6.54 -11.52 -1.80
C PHE A 131 -5.79 -12.15 -2.97
N GLN A 132 -5.68 -11.44 -4.09
CA GLN A 132 -4.90 -11.88 -5.26
C GLN A 132 -3.40 -12.03 -4.97
N TYR A 133 -2.80 -11.11 -4.22
CA TYR A 133 -1.39 -11.25 -3.80
C TYR A 133 -1.17 -12.48 -2.92
N ALA A 134 -2.10 -12.75 -2.00
CA ALA A 134 -1.98 -13.91 -1.11
C ALA A 134 -2.21 -15.23 -1.85
N GLU A 135 -3.11 -15.28 -2.83
CA GLU A 135 -3.30 -16.42 -3.72
C GLU A 135 -2.05 -16.73 -4.54
N LEU A 136 -1.45 -15.70 -5.16
CA LEU A 136 -0.18 -15.85 -5.89
C LEU A 136 0.97 -16.33 -4.99
N ALA A 137 0.92 -16.06 -3.69
CA ALA A 137 1.87 -16.52 -2.70
C ALA A 137 1.55 -17.91 -2.11
N GLY A 138 0.44 -18.55 -2.53
CA GLY A 138 -0.05 -19.81 -1.97
C GLY A 138 -0.44 -19.71 -0.49
N GLN A 139 -0.87 -18.52 -0.05
CA GLN A 139 -1.25 -18.22 1.34
C GLN A 139 -2.77 -18.12 1.53
N ASP A 140 -3.54 -18.89 0.76
CA ASP A 140 -5.02 -18.85 0.77
C ASP A 140 -5.61 -19.09 2.15
N HIS A 141 -4.98 -19.96 2.93
CA HIS A 141 -5.40 -20.29 4.30
C HIS A 141 -5.38 -19.08 5.26
N LEU A 142 -4.60 -18.04 4.97
CA LEU A 142 -4.60 -16.78 5.74
C LEU A 142 -5.80 -15.89 5.41
N LEU A 143 -6.53 -16.23 4.35
CA LEU A 143 -7.61 -15.45 3.76
C LEU A 143 -8.99 -16.01 4.07
N ASP A 144 -9.14 -17.32 4.29
CA ASP A 144 -10.45 -18.00 4.38
C ASP A 144 -11.43 -17.31 5.34
N SER A 145 -10.96 -16.90 6.52
CA SER A 145 -11.81 -16.20 7.51
C SER A 145 -12.06 -14.73 7.15
N LYS A 146 -11.16 -14.11 6.39
CA LYS A 146 -11.16 -12.68 6.04
C LYS A 146 -11.98 -12.42 4.78
N PHE A 147 -11.97 -13.35 3.83
CA PHE A 147 -12.67 -13.25 2.55
C PHE A 147 -14.18 -13.07 2.76
N GLU A 148 -14.81 -13.99 3.49
CA GLU A 148 -16.26 -13.91 3.74
C GLU A 148 -16.63 -12.69 4.59
N THR A 149 -15.80 -12.33 5.56
CA THR A 149 -15.97 -11.10 6.34
C THR A 149 -15.92 -9.85 5.45
N PHE A 150 -15.01 -9.82 4.47
CA PHE A 150 -14.93 -8.75 3.49
C PHE A 150 -16.17 -8.71 2.58
N VAL A 151 -16.55 -9.85 2.00
CA VAL A 151 -17.72 -9.99 1.10
C VAL A 151 -18.98 -9.49 1.80
N ASP A 152 -19.22 -9.93 3.03
CA ASP A 152 -20.38 -9.52 3.81
C ASP A 152 -20.38 -8.01 4.12
N ARG A 153 -19.24 -7.47 4.57
CA ARG A 153 -19.11 -6.03 4.83
C ARG A 153 -19.33 -5.19 3.57
N ALA A 154 -18.72 -5.60 2.44
CA ALA A 154 -18.86 -4.91 1.17
C ALA A 154 -20.30 -4.95 0.66
N ALA A 155 -20.97 -6.10 0.72
CA ALA A 155 -22.36 -6.25 0.32
C ALA A 155 -23.30 -5.32 1.11
N ARG A 156 -23.14 -5.29 2.44
CA ARG A 156 -23.92 -4.38 3.30
C ARG A 156 -23.69 -2.91 2.95
N ASN A 157 -22.44 -2.51 2.69
CA ASN A 157 -22.12 -1.14 2.31
C ASN A 157 -22.68 -0.76 0.94
N ILE A 158 -22.66 -1.67 -0.04
CA ILE A 158 -23.23 -1.44 -1.37
C ILE A 158 -24.74 -1.22 -1.27
N VAL A 159 -25.45 -2.11 -0.56
CA VAL A 159 -26.90 -1.98 -0.35
C VAL A 159 -27.22 -0.69 0.42
N ALA A 160 -26.49 -0.40 1.49
CA ALA A 160 -26.69 0.81 2.30
C ALA A 160 -26.40 2.11 1.55
N SER A 161 -25.52 2.09 0.54
CA SER A 161 -25.23 3.27 -0.29
C SER A 161 -26.37 3.64 -1.25
N GLY A 162 -27.35 2.75 -1.45
CA GLY A 162 -28.43 2.94 -2.41
C GLY A 162 -28.00 2.79 -3.87
N ALA A 163 -26.76 2.36 -4.13
CA ALA A 163 -26.25 2.09 -5.48
C ALA A 163 -27.04 0.99 -6.20
N VAL A 164 -27.68 0.11 -5.44
CA VAL A 164 -28.46 -1.01 -5.95
C VAL A 164 -29.81 -1.02 -5.23
N TRP A 165 -30.91 -1.05 -6.00
CA TRP A 165 -32.26 -1.11 -5.46
C TRP A 165 -32.97 -2.40 -5.88
N GLY A 166 -33.70 -3.03 -4.95
CA GLY A 166 -34.50 -4.22 -5.22
C GLY A 166 -33.72 -5.53 -5.42
N ILE A 167 -32.43 -5.57 -5.07
CA ILE A 167 -31.61 -6.78 -5.04
C ILE A 167 -31.43 -7.24 -3.59
N ASP A 168 -31.58 -8.54 -3.34
CA ASP A 168 -31.33 -9.12 -2.02
C ASP A 168 -29.83 -9.16 -1.68
N LEU A 169 -29.52 -9.20 -0.38
CA LEU A 169 -28.14 -9.13 0.10
C LEU A 169 -27.29 -10.33 -0.35
N ASP A 170 -27.88 -11.51 -0.53
CA ASP A 170 -27.17 -12.72 -0.95
C ASP A 170 -26.76 -12.67 -2.41
N ALA A 171 -27.61 -12.11 -3.27
CA ALA A 171 -27.29 -11.84 -4.67
C ALA A 171 -26.11 -10.86 -4.79
N VAL A 172 -26.07 -9.79 -3.97
CA VAL A 172 -24.92 -8.85 -3.93
C VAL A 172 -23.66 -9.56 -3.48
N ARG A 173 -23.71 -10.40 -2.42
CA ARG A 173 -22.57 -11.23 -1.99
C ARG A 173 -22.09 -12.14 -3.13
N GLY A 174 -23.01 -12.76 -3.87
CA GLY A 174 -22.70 -13.60 -5.02
C GLY A 174 -21.91 -12.86 -6.11
N VAL A 175 -22.36 -11.65 -6.47
CA VAL A 175 -21.65 -10.79 -7.45
C VAL A 175 -20.24 -10.45 -6.97
N ILE A 176 -20.08 -10.08 -5.69
CA ILE A 176 -18.75 -9.74 -5.15
C ILE A 176 -17.83 -10.95 -5.23
N ARG A 177 -18.27 -12.15 -4.80
CA ARG A 177 -17.46 -13.37 -4.90
C ARG A 177 -17.07 -13.67 -6.33
N ALA A 178 -18.03 -13.60 -7.26
CA ALA A 178 -17.79 -13.84 -8.67
C ALA A 178 -16.76 -12.86 -9.24
N SER A 179 -16.84 -11.58 -8.88
CA SER A 179 -15.88 -10.55 -9.32
C SER A 179 -14.46 -10.75 -8.81
N MET A 180 -14.27 -11.56 -7.76
CA MET A 180 -12.96 -11.90 -7.22
C MET A 180 -12.32 -13.11 -7.90
N ASN A 181 -13.07 -13.85 -8.71
CA ASN A 181 -12.54 -14.94 -9.52
C ASN A 181 -11.84 -14.36 -10.76
N PRO A 182 -10.53 -14.57 -10.97
CA PRO A 182 -9.81 -14.08 -12.15
C PRO A 182 -10.45 -14.52 -13.47
N ASP A 183 -11.00 -15.73 -13.53
CA ASP A 183 -11.57 -16.32 -14.74
C ASP A 183 -12.73 -15.47 -15.31
N ILE A 184 -13.48 -14.77 -14.45
CA ILE A 184 -14.60 -13.93 -14.88
C ILE A 184 -14.15 -12.76 -15.76
N TRP A 185 -12.88 -12.35 -15.65
CA TRP A 185 -12.32 -11.20 -16.36
C TRP A 185 -11.61 -11.60 -17.67
N THR A 186 -11.27 -12.88 -17.82
CA THR A 186 -10.55 -13.42 -18.98
C THR A 186 -11.39 -14.34 -19.84
N ALA A 187 -12.64 -14.61 -19.46
CA ALA A 187 -13.56 -15.40 -20.27
C ALA A 187 -13.89 -14.67 -21.59
N ASP A 188 -13.65 -15.33 -22.72
CA ASP A 188 -14.00 -14.86 -24.07
C ASP A 188 -15.53 -14.87 -24.24
N GLU A 189 -16.18 -13.75 -23.90
CA GLU A 189 -17.64 -13.52 -23.92
C GLU A 189 -18.50 -14.54 -23.13
N PRO A 190 -19.57 -14.09 -22.45
CA PRO A 190 -20.55 -15.05 -21.94
C PRO A 190 -21.16 -15.78 -23.14
N ALA A 191 -21.16 -17.12 -23.09
CA ALA A 191 -21.99 -17.90 -23.99
C ALA A 191 -23.38 -17.26 -24.04
N HIS A 192 -23.79 -16.90 -25.26
CA HIS A 192 -25.10 -16.35 -25.62
C HIS A 192 -26.22 -16.96 -24.75
N ASP A 193 -27.14 -16.09 -24.30
CA ASP A 193 -28.41 -16.36 -23.59
C ASP A 193 -28.49 -16.00 -22.09
N LEU A 194 -28.12 -14.76 -21.73
CA LEU A 194 -28.72 -14.09 -20.58
C LEU A 194 -29.73 -13.05 -21.10
N PHE A 195 -31.02 -13.36 -20.93
CA PHE A 195 -32.26 -12.73 -21.45
C PHE A 195 -32.60 -13.13 -22.91
N VAL A 196 -33.67 -13.85 -23.26
CA VAL A 196 -35.04 -13.98 -22.73
C VAL A 196 -35.64 -15.33 -23.19
N SER A 197 -36.30 -16.07 -22.30
CA SER A 197 -37.47 -16.88 -22.70
C SER A 197 -38.57 -16.69 -21.66
N ASP A 198 -39.74 -16.29 -22.15
CA ASP A 198 -40.96 -16.01 -21.41
C ASP A 198 -41.29 -17.08 -20.38
N GLU A 199 -41.21 -16.73 -19.09
CA GLU A 199 -42.19 -17.20 -18.11
C GLU A 199 -42.07 -16.37 -16.82
N GLU A 200 -43.23 -15.92 -16.36
CA GLU A 200 -43.45 -15.09 -15.18
C GLU A 200 -42.77 -15.64 -13.92
N LYS A 201 -41.58 -15.13 -13.61
CA LYS A 201 -41.14 -14.99 -12.22
C LYS A 201 -40.87 -13.53 -12.01
N SER A 202 -41.41 -12.99 -10.92
CA SER A 202 -41.32 -11.59 -10.52
C SER A 202 -39.85 -11.17 -10.34
N VAL A 203 -39.19 -10.80 -11.44
CA VAL A 203 -37.89 -10.13 -11.39
C VAL A 203 -38.22 -8.66 -11.19
N SER A 204 -38.10 -8.22 -9.94
CA SER A 204 -38.03 -6.79 -9.63
C SER A 204 -36.92 -6.19 -10.50
N ARG A 205 -37.34 -5.37 -11.45
CA ARG A 205 -36.50 -4.67 -12.42
C ARG A 205 -35.39 -3.94 -11.67
N VAL A 206 -34.17 -4.48 -11.71
CA VAL A 206 -33.00 -3.82 -11.14
C VAL A 206 -32.83 -2.49 -11.86
N THR A 207 -33.18 -1.41 -11.16
CA THR A 207 -33.00 -0.06 -11.67
C THR A 207 -31.71 0.44 -11.04
N VAL A 208 -30.61 0.39 -11.79
CA VAL A 208 -29.39 1.09 -11.40
C VAL A 208 -29.69 2.58 -11.60
N GLN A 209 -30.02 3.28 -10.53
CA GLN A 209 -30.07 4.73 -10.58
C GLN A 209 -28.65 5.23 -10.82
N ALA A 210 -28.49 6.17 -11.75
CA ALA A 210 -27.27 6.96 -11.82
C ALA A 210 -27.18 7.74 -10.51
N VAL A 211 -26.49 7.17 -9.52
CA VAL A 211 -26.04 7.92 -8.36
C VAL A 211 -25.22 9.06 -8.94
N SER A 212 -25.56 10.31 -8.63
CA SER A 212 -24.63 11.42 -8.90
C SER A 212 -23.42 11.16 -8.01
N ALA A 213 -22.50 10.34 -8.53
CA ALA A 213 -21.25 10.07 -7.87
C ALA A 213 -20.58 11.43 -7.75
N ALA A 214 -20.37 11.89 -6.51
CA ALA A 214 -19.17 12.67 -6.29
C ALA A 214 -18.04 11.88 -6.96
N PRO A 215 -17.25 12.49 -7.85
CA PRO A 215 -16.25 11.75 -8.59
C PRO A 215 -15.41 10.94 -7.61
N PRO A 216 -15.03 9.69 -7.95
CA PRO A 216 -14.27 8.86 -7.04
C PRO A 216 -13.10 9.67 -6.51
N VAL A 217 -13.07 9.85 -5.19
CA VAL A 217 -12.01 10.60 -4.51
C VAL A 217 -10.77 9.70 -4.51
N MET A 218 -10.09 9.68 -5.65
CA MET A 218 -8.73 9.16 -5.75
C MET A 218 -7.82 10.17 -5.05
N TYR A 219 -7.19 9.77 -3.94
CA TYR A 219 -6.22 10.60 -3.21
C TYR A 219 -6.76 11.93 -2.63
N GLY A 220 -7.97 11.96 -2.08
CA GLY A 220 -8.43 13.08 -1.26
C GLY A 220 -8.68 14.42 -1.99
N LYS A 221 -8.78 14.46 -3.32
CA LYS A 221 -9.14 15.66 -4.09
C LYS A 221 -10.28 15.40 -5.09
N PRO A 222 -11.19 16.37 -5.32
CA PRO A 222 -12.24 16.24 -6.33
C PRO A 222 -11.63 16.24 -7.74
N PHE A 223 -12.05 15.27 -8.56
CA PHE A 223 -11.66 15.11 -9.95
C PHE A 223 -12.23 16.27 -10.78
N VAL A 224 -11.37 17.21 -11.20
CA VAL A 224 -11.75 18.25 -12.17
C VAL A 224 -11.17 17.84 -13.52
N PHE A 225 -12.04 17.54 -14.48
CA PHE A 225 -11.68 17.32 -15.87
C PHE A 225 -11.18 18.65 -16.47
N SER A 226 -9.87 18.90 -16.45
CA SER A 226 -9.28 19.98 -17.25
C SER A 226 -7.89 19.65 -17.81
N PHE A 227 -7.51 18.37 -17.91
CA PHE A 227 -6.13 18.02 -18.30
C PHE A 227 -5.98 16.80 -19.22
N VAL A 228 -7.00 16.50 -20.04
CA VAL A 228 -6.92 15.42 -21.06
C VAL A 228 -6.82 15.98 -22.49
N GLU A 229 -7.31 17.20 -22.76
CA GLU A 229 -7.26 17.75 -24.13
C GLU A 229 -5.86 18.23 -24.55
N GLU A 230 -5.00 18.62 -23.61
CA GLU A 230 -3.66 19.17 -23.92
C GLU A 230 -2.60 18.09 -24.21
N TRP A 231 -2.79 16.86 -23.69
CA TRP A 231 -1.87 15.74 -23.89
C TRP A 231 -2.14 15.00 -25.22
N VAL A 232 -3.40 14.92 -25.64
CA VAL A 232 -3.79 14.28 -26.91
C VAL A 232 -3.38 15.14 -28.12
N SER A 233 -3.29 16.47 -27.98
CA SER A 233 -2.88 17.34 -29.08
C SER A 233 -1.37 17.36 -29.35
N SER A 234 -0.53 16.80 -28.46
CA SER A 234 0.93 16.92 -28.54
C SER A 234 1.68 15.62 -28.86
N ASN A 235 1.01 14.47 -28.92
CA ASN A 235 1.64 13.18 -29.25
C ASN A 235 0.95 12.48 -30.42
N SER A 236 1.25 12.92 -31.65
CA SER A 236 0.94 12.15 -32.86
C SER A 236 1.91 10.96 -32.96
N TYR A 237 1.47 9.77 -32.56
CA TYR A 237 2.22 8.53 -32.73
C TYR A 237 1.78 7.85 -34.04
N ASP A 238 2.72 7.62 -34.96
CA ASP A 238 2.49 7.03 -36.28
C ASP A 238 2.42 5.49 -36.19
N GLU A 239 1.27 4.92 -36.51
CA GLU A 239 0.95 3.48 -36.44
C GLU A 239 1.69 2.61 -37.49
N ARG A 240 2.60 3.17 -38.31
CA ARG A 240 3.28 2.42 -39.39
C ARG A 240 4.61 1.73 -39.03
N SER A 241 5.00 1.66 -37.76
CA SER A 241 6.35 1.18 -37.37
C SER A 241 6.45 -0.23 -36.76
N LEU A 242 5.39 -1.03 -36.75
CA LEU A 242 5.44 -2.41 -36.22
C LEU A 242 5.20 -3.46 -37.31
N ALA A 243 6.22 -3.70 -38.14
CA ALA A 243 6.35 -4.96 -38.87
C ALA A 243 7.35 -5.87 -38.12
N PRO A 244 6.99 -7.11 -37.76
CA PRO A 244 7.91 -8.03 -37.09
C PRO A 244 9.03 -8.48 -38.05
N PRO A 245 10.29 -8.65 -37.58
CA PRO A 245 11.36 -9.12 -38.44
C PRO A 245 11.16 -10.60 -38.80
N LEU A 246 11.17 -10.87 -40.12
CA LEU A 246 11.19 -12.21 -40.69
C LEU A 246 12.44 -12.98 -40.23
N LEU A 247 12.22 -14.12 -39.59
CA LEU A 247 13.23 -15.16 -39.36
C LEU A 247 13.84 -15.59 -40.71
N LYS A 248 15.15 -15.37 -40.89
CA LYS A 248 15.93 -16.04 -41.93
C LYS A 248 16.49 -17.34 -41.37
N ALA A 249 16.15 -18.43 -42.03
CA ALA A 249 16.72 -19.76 -41.83
C ALA A 249 18.23 -19.77 -42.18
N ALA A 250 19.00 -20.49 -41.38
CA ALA A 250 20.29 -21.09 -41.70
C ALA A 250 20.37 -22.43 -40.97
#